data_AF-A0A8X6VZD1-F1
#
_entry.id   AF-A0A8X6VZD1-F1
#
_cell.length_a   1.000
_cell.length_b   1.000
_cell.length_c   1.000
_cell.angle_alpha   90.00
_cell.angle_beta   90.00
_cell.angle_gamma   90.00
#
_symmetry.space_group_name_H-M   'P 1'
#
loop_
_entity.id
_entity.type
_entity.pdbx_description
1 polymer ?
#
loop_
_entity_poly.entity_id
_entity_poly.type
_entity_poly.pdbx_seq_one_letter_code
_entity_poly.pdbx_strand_id
1 'polypeptide(L)'
;MASNYTNKKVTLHGFSDASEAAYACVVYAVQRDRETTKVVMLGGKSKVAPLKPICIPRLELNGALLLARFFETLCNSLQDHVINIYAWTDSHVVLSWLSSPPRNWKPFVANRTSEILDIIPCKQWRYVPSKENPADLGSRGMSPKDLPDYSKGGRDLNGYLVID
;
A
#
# COMPACT_ATOMS: atom_id res chain seq x y z
N MET A 1 16.77 28.84 -22.06
CA MET A 1 16.41 28.66 -20.64
C MET A 1 15.95 27.22 -20.46
N ALA A 2 16.85 26.32 -20.06
CA ALA A 2 16.46 24.96 -19.69
C ALA A 2 16.01 25.02 -18.23
N SER A 3 14.77 24.64 -17.92
CA SER A 3 14.33 24.57 -16.53
C SER A 3 15.17 23.51 -15.82
N ASN A 4 15.78 23.91 -14.71
CA ASN A 4 16.36 23.00 -13.74
C ASN A 4 15.23 22.19 -13.10
N TYR A 5 14.72 21.18 -13.80
CA TYR A 5 14.01 20.08 -13.15
C TYR A 5 15.07 19.31 -12.34
N THR A 6 15.37 19.80 -11.14
CA THR A 6 15.91 18.93 -10.09
C THR A 6 14.96 17.74 -10.03
N ASN A 7 15.43 16.59 -10.48
CA ASN A 7 14.69 15.33 -10.51
C ASN A 7 14.36 14.96 -9.04
N LYS A 8 13.25 15.50 -8.53
CA LYS A 8 12.84 15.39 -7.14
C LYS A 8 12.51 13.92 -6.90
N LYS A 9 13.35 13.25 -6.13
CA LYS A 9 13.19 11.83 -5.81
C LYS A 9 11.89 11.67 -5.02
N VAL A 10 10.87 11.10 -5.66
CA VAL A 10 9.63 10.71 -5.02
C VAL A 10 9.76 9.26 -4.58
N THR A 11 9.34 8.98 -3.34
CA THR A 11 9.23 7.62 -2.83
C THR A 11 7.77 7.30 -2.57
N LEU A 12 7.30 6.14 -3.03
CA LEU A 12 5.95 5.68 -2.73
C LEU A 12 5.99 4.64 -1.61
N HIS A 13 5.13 4.81 -0.61
CA HIS A 13 4.96 3.89 0.50
C HIS A 13 3.55 3.32 0.44
N GLY A 14 3.46 2.02 0.23
CA GLY A 14 2.22 1.29 0.06
C GLY A 14 2.01 0.31 1.21
N PHE A 15 0.84 0.34 1.81
CA PHE A 15 0.49 -0.49 2.95
C PHE A 15 -0.65 -1.41 2.55
N SER A 16 -0.57 -2.69 2.92
CA SER A 16 -1.64 -3.66 2.72
C SER A 16 -2.08 -4.26 4.05
N ASP A 17 -3.37 -4.54 4.15
CA ASP A 17 -3.96 -5.23 5.30
C ASP A 17 -5.14 -6.11 4.87
N ALA A 18 -5.52 -7.06 5.72
CA ALA A 18 -6.68 -7.90 5.53
C ALA A 18 -7.37 -8.32 6.83
N SER A 19 -8.68 -8.43 6.75
CA SER A 19 -9.55 -9.01 7.79
C SER A 19 -10.45 -10.09 7.18
N GLU A 20 -11.26 -10.74 8.01
CA GLU A 20 -12.29 -11.67 7.52
C GLU A 20 -13.34 -11.00 6.62
N ALA A 21 -13.52 -9.68 6.74
CA ALA A 21 -14.53 -8.93 6.00
C ALA A 21 -14.01 -8.42 4.64
N ALA A 22 -12.78 -7.93 4.58
CA ALA A 22 -12.19 -7.35 3.38
C ALA A 22 -10.66 -7.33 3.45
N TYR A 23 -10.02 -7.09 2.30
CA TYR A 23 -8.61 -6.77 2.22
C TYR A 23 -8.42 -5.46 1.45
N ALA A 24 -7.41 -4.69 1.83
CA ALA A 24 -7.24 -3.34 1.35
C ALA A 24 -5.77 -2.93 1.25
N CYS A 25 -5.54 -1.82 0.55
CA CYS A 25 -4.26 -1.15 0.51
C CYS A 25 -4.42 0.37 0.40
N VAL A 26 -3.39 1.10 0.82
CA VAL A 26 -3.26 2.56 0.67
C VAL A 26 -1.85 2.91 0.23
N VAL A 27 -1.70 3.94 -0.61
CA VAL A 27 -0.40 4.39 -1.11
C VAL A 27 -0.21 5.89 -0.82
N TYR A 28 0.94 6.22 -0.27
CA TYR A 28 1.39 7.60 -0.01
C TYR A 28 2.61 7.92 -0.88
N ALA A 29 2.64 9.12 -1.44
CA ALA A 29 3.84 9.73 -1.99
C ALA A 29 4.55 10.54 -0.91
N VAL A 30 5.85 10.30 -0.77
CA VAL A 30 6.73 11.00 0.16
C VAL A 30 7.84 11.66 -0.64
N GLN A 31 7.94 12.97 -0.52
CA GLN A 31 9.01 13.78 -1.07
C GLN A 31 9.78 14.42 0.08
N ARG A 32 11.08 14.17 0.15
CA ARG A 32 11.97 14.79 1.13
C ARG A 32 12.84 15.84 0.45
N ASP A 33 12.85 17.03 1.02
CA ASP A 33 13.85 18.08 0.77
C ASP A 33 14.75 18.21 2.00
N ARG A 34 15.75 19.09 1.97
CA ARG A 34 16.69 19.32 3.08
C ARG A 34 16.01 19.72 4.39
N GLU A 35 14.89 20.41 4.30
CA GLU A 35 14.22 21.02 5.46
C GLU A 35 12.80 20.50 5.67
N THR A 36 12.18 19.91 4.63
CA THR A 36 10.75 19.55 4.66
C THR A 36 10.51 18.15 4.14
N THR A 37 9.53 17.46 4.74
CA THR A 37 9.00 16.20 4.21
C THR A 37 7.53 16.42 3.86
N LYS A 38 7.18 16.31 2.58
CA LYS A 38 5.79 16.36 2.10
C LYS A 38 5.28 14.93 1.94
N VAL A 39 4.13 14.64 2.55
CA VAL A 39 3.44 13.35 2.43
C VAL A 39 2.04 13.60 1.87
N VAL A 40 1.69 12.87 0.81
CA VAL A 40 0.36 12.97 0.18
C VAL A 40 -0.19 11.56 -0.04
N MET A 41 -1.44 11.31 0.35
CA MET A 41 -2.12 10.06 0.00
C MET A 41 -2.51 10.09 -1.48
N LEU A 42 -1.98 9.16 -2.27
CA LEU A 42 -2.33 9.03 -3.68
C LEU A 42 -3.65 8.29 -3.88
N GLY A 43 -3.99 7.41 -2.93
CA GLY A 43 -5.28 6.73 -2.92
C GLY A 43 -5.25 5.41 -2.15
N GLY A 44 -6.41 4.78 -2.05
CA GLY A 44 -6.56 3.45 -1.47
C GLY A 44 -7.53 2.58 -2.28
N LYS A 45 -7.41 1.27 -2.13
CA LYS A 45 -8.30 0.28 -2.75
C LYS A 45 -8.69 -0.76 -1.70
N SER A 46 -9.93 -1.20 -1.73
CA SER A 46 -10.43 -2.30 -0.89
C SER A 46 -11.25 -3.28 -1.71
N LYS A 47 -11.33 -4.52 -1.23
CA LYS A 47 -12.16 -5.58 -1.80
C LYS A 47 -12.76 -6.43 -0.70
N VAL A 48 -14.06 -6.71 -0.79
CA VAL A 48 -14.76 -7.61 0.12
C VAL A 48 -14.14 -9.01 0.04
N ALA A 49 -14.01 -9.66 1.18
CA ALA A 49 -13.51 -11.02 1.26
C ALA A 49 -14.42 -11.97 0.44
N PRO A 50 -13.86 -13.02 -0.19
CA PRO A 50 -14.66 -13.94 -0.97
C PRO A 50 -15.75 -14.61 -0.12
N LEU A 51 -16.94 -14.80 -0.70
CA LEU A 51 -18.05 -15.51 -0.03
C LEU A 51 -17.68 -16.93 0.40
N LYS A 52 -16.78 -17.59 -0.36
CA LYS A 52 -16.18 -18.86 0.06
C LYS A 52 -15.07 -18.56 1.06
N PRO A 53 -15.19 -19.01 2.32
CA PRO A 53 -14.20 -18.72 3.34
C PRO A 53 -12.81 -19.19 2.93
N ILE A 54 -11.83 -18.33 3.13
CA ILE A 54 -10.41 -18.64 3.02
C ILE A 54 -9.72 -18.14 4.29
N CYS A 55 -8.60 -18.77 4.64
CA CYS A 55 -7.88 -18.40 5.86
C CYS A 55 -7.30 -16.98 5.79
N ILE A 56 -7.16 -16.34 6.95
CA ILE A 56 -6.58 -14.99 7.10
C ILE A 56 -5.26 -14.82 6.34
N PRO A 57 -4.26 -15.72 6.41
CA PRO A 57 -3.03 -15.56 5.65
C PRO A 57 -3.23 -15.43 4.13
N ARG A 58 -4.23 -16.10 3.56
CA ARG A 58 -4.54 -15.98 2.14
C ARG A 58 -5.24 -14.66 1.82
N LEU A 59 -5.99 -14.09 2.76
CA LEU A 59 -6.59 -12.76 2.63
C LEU A 59 -5.50 -11.69 2.71
N GLU A 60 -4.56 -11.80 3.65
CA GLU A 60 -3.40 -10.91 3.76
C GLU A 60 -2.57 -10.94 2.46
N LEU A 61 -2.33 -12.14 1.89
CA LEU A 61 -1.66 -12.27 0.60
C LEU A 61 -2.45 -11.64 -0.56
N ASN A 62 -3.78 -11.67 -0.52
CA ASN A 62 -4.61 -10.94 -1.49
C ASN A 62 -4.50 -9.41 -1.30
N GLY A 63 -4.38 -8.93 -0.08
CA GLY A 63 -4.09 -7.52 0.23
C GLY A 63 -2.75 -7.09 -0.37
N ALA A 64 -1.70 -7.89 -0.19
CA ALA A 64 -0.39 -7.65 -0.79
C ALA A 64 -0.44 -7.63 -2.33
N LEU A 65 -1.19 -8.57 -2.94
CA LEU A 65 -1.40 -8.58 -4.39
C LEU A 65 -2.17 -7.36 -4.89
N LEU A 66 -3.20 -6.92 -4.14
CA LEU A 66 -3.95 -5.71 -4.47
C LEU A 66 -3.03 -4.49 -4.47
N LEU A 67 -2.14 -4.39 -3.49
CA LEU A 67 -1.14 -3.33 -3.41
C LEU A 67 -0.17 -3.36 -4.61
N ALA A 68 0.34 -4.54 -4.98
CA ALA A 68 1.25 -4.69 -6.12
C ALA A 68 0.62 -4.18 -7.44
N ARG A 69 -0.60 -4.64 -7.76
CA ARG A 69 -1.33 -4.17 -8.94
C ARG A 69 -1.63 -2.66 -8.87
N PHE A 70 -1.85 -2.12 -7.67
CA PHE A 70 -2.05 -0.69 -7.52
C PHE A 70 -0.75 0.10 -7.78
N PHE A 71 0.40 -0.38 -7.30
CA PHE A 71 1.68 0.22 -7.65
C PHE A 71 1.96 0.21 -9.15
N GLU A 72 1.67 -0.91 -9.84
CA GLU A 72 1.80 -0.98 -11.29
C GLU A 72 0.97 0.12 -11.98
N THR A 73 -0.29 0.30 -11.55
CA THR A 73 -1.14 1.39 -12.04
C THR A 73 -0.52 2.77 -11.80
N LEU A 74 -0.06 3.04 -10.57
CA LEU A 74 0.48 4.34 -10.19
C LEU A 74 1.81 4.65 -10.89
N CYS A 75 2.71 3.68 -10.99
CA CYS A 75 4.00 3.86 -11.66
C CYS A 75 3.80 4.10 -13.15
N ASN A 76 2.81 3.43 -13.78
CA ASN A 76 2.43 3.71 -15.16
C ASN A 76 1.84 5.10 -15.36
N SER A 77 1.13 5.65 -14.38
CA SER A 77 0.64 7.04 -14.44
C SER A 77 1.71 8.09 -14.15
N LEU A 78 2.84 7.70 -13.54
CA LEU A 78 3.90 8.61 -13.09
C LEU A 78 5.24 8.36 -13.81
N GLN A 79 5.19 7.86 -15.04
CA GLN A 79 6.36 7.40 -15.82
C GLN A 79 7.48 8.45 -15.96
N ASP A 80 7.16 9.74 -15.88
CA ASP A 80 8.13 10.84 -15.97
C ASP A 80 8.96 11.05 -14.69
N HIS A 81 8.71 10.28 -13.62
CA HIS A 81 9.39 10.41 -12.33
C HIS A 81 10.28 9.21 -12.02
N VAL A 82 11.44 9.46 -11.40
CA VAL A 82 12.23 8.39 -10.77
C VAL A 82 11.59 8.02 -9.44
N ILE A 83 10.91 6.87 -9.40
CA ILE A 83 10.12 6.42 -8.25
C ILE A 83 10.79 5.23 -7.58
N ASN A 84 11.05 5.35 -6.27
CA ASN A 84 11.33 4.19 -5.44
C ASN A 84 10.06 3.78 -4.68
N ILE A 85 9.72 2.49 -4.71
CA ILE A 85 8.58 1.96 -3.97
C ILE A 85 9.01 1.17 -2.74
N TYR A 86 8.20 1.23 -1.68
CA TYR A 86 8.30 0.40 -0.49
C TYR A 86 6.91 -0.14 -0.15
N ALA A 87 6.81 -1.45 0.02
CA ALA A 87 5.57 -2.14 0.38
C ALA A 87 5.63 -2.61 1.85
N TRP A 88 4.51 -2.47 2.54
CA TRP A 88 4.41 -2.71 3.97
C TRP A 88 3.22 -3.63 4.26
N THR A 89 3.44 -4.60 5.14
CA THR A 89 2.39 -5.48 5.69
C THR A 89 2.74 -5.83 7.12
N ASP A 90 1.73 -6.05 7.94
CA ASP A 90 1.86 -6.55 9.31
C ASP A 90 1.83 -8.10 9.38
N SER A 91 1.67 -8.77 8.24
CA SER A 91 1.71 -10.24 8.17
C SER A 91 3.12 -10.78 7.97
N HIS A 92 3.70 -11.33 9.04
CA HIS A 92 4.93 -12.11 8.95
C HIS A 92 4.79 -13.35 8.05
N VAL A 93 3.58 -13.91 7.92
CA VAL A 93 3.31 -15.06 7.05
C VAL A 93 3.47 -14.66 5.58
N VAL A 94 2.89 -13.51 5.18
CA VAL A 94 3.06 -12.97 3.82
C VAL A 94 4.53 -12.67 3.54
N LEU A 95 5.25 -12.02 4.47
CA LEU A 95 6.68 -11.74 4.32
C LEU A 95 7.52 -13.02 4.15
N SER A 96 7.18 -14.09 4.90
CA SER A 96 7.83 -15.40 4.76
C SER A 96 7.57 -16.04 3.38
N TRP A 97 6.35 -15.92 2.86
CA TRP A 97 6.04 -16.41 1.53
C TRP A 97 6.76 -15.64 0.42
N LEU A 98 6.88 -14.31 0.56
CA LEU A 98 7.55 -13.43 -0.41
C LEU A 98 9.08 -13.53 -0.37
N SER A 99 9.66 -14.02 0.73
CA SER A 99 11.12 -14.20 0.85
C SER A 99 11.62 -15.52 0.27
N SER A 100 10.72 -16.43 -0.12
CA SER A 100 11.06 -17.74 -0.68
C SER A 100 10.61 -17.86 -2.15
N PRO A 101 11.28 -18.69 -2.97
CA PRO A 101 10.86 -18.92 -4.36
C PRO A 101 9.40 -19.43 -4.46
N PRO A 102 8.56 -18.85 -5.34
CA PRO A 102 7.15 -19.24 -5.47
C PRO A 102 6.90 -20.74 -5.68
N ARG A 103 7.80 -21.43 -6.39
CA ARG A 103 7.73 -22.88 -6.66
C ARG A 103 7.71 -23.76 -5.41
N ASN A 104 8.10 -23.22 -4.25
CA ASN A 104 8.08 -23.94 -2.98
C ASN A 104 6.67 -24.02 -2.39
N TRP A 105 5.71 -23.25 -2.90
CA TRP A 105 4.38 -23.11 -2.33
C TRP A 105 3.30 -23.85 -3.12
N LYS A 106 2.18 -24.13 -2.44
CA LYS A 106 0.97 -24.64 -3.11
C LYS A 106 0.46 -23.63 -4.15
N PRO A 107 -0.22 -24.08 -5.22
CA PRO A 107 -0.57 -23.24 -6.38
C PRO A 107 -1.20 -21.89 -6.04
N PHE A 108 -2.10 -21.82 -5.04
CA PHE A 108 -2.73 -20.55 -4.63
C PHE A 108 -1.70 -19.49 -4.21
N VAL A 109 -0.75 -19.88 -3.37
CA VAL A 109 0.29 -18.99 -2.82
C VAL A 109 1.38 -18.76 -3.86
N ALA A 110 1.79 -19.81 -4.57
CA ALA A 110 2.80 -19.73 -5.63
C ALA A 110 2.41 -18.71 -6.72
N ASN A 111 1.19 -18.81 -7.25
CA ASN A 111 0.75 -17.94 -8.34
C ASN A 111 0.72 -16.46 -7.92
N ARG A 112 0.25 -16.18 -6.69
CA ARG A 112 0.16 -14.81 -6.16
C ARG A 112 1.52 -14.24 -5.79
N THR A 113 2.38 -15.04 -5.17
CA THR A 113 3.74 -14.61 -4.84
C THR A 113 4.56 -14.35 -6.10
N SER A 114 4.40 -15.15 -7.16
CA SER A 114 5.02 -14.88 -8.47
C SER A 114 4.59 -13.52 -9.00
N GLU A 115 3.27 -13.28 -9.11
CA GLU A 115 2.75 -12.02 -9.64
C GLU A 115 3.17 -10.80 -8.78
N ILE A 116 3.15 -10.94 -7.44
CA ILE A 116 3.63 -9.88 -6.55
C ILE A 116 5.11 -9.58 -6.81
N LEU A 117 5.96 -10.61 -6.93
CA LEU A 117 7.40 -10.44 -7.05
C LEU A 117 7.84 -9.96 -8.45
N ASP A 118 7.03 -10.20 -9.48
CA ASP A 118 7.22 -9.62 -10.81
C ASP A 118 7.04 -8.09 -10.80
N ILE A 119 6.21 -7.57 -9.89
CA ILE A 119 5.95 -6.12 -9.75
C ILE A 119 6.82 -5.48 -8.65
N ILE A 120 6.88 -6.11 -7.48
CA ILE A 120 7.59 -5.62 -6.29
C ILE A 120 8.61 -6.67 -5.83
N PRO A 121 9.90 -6.48 -6.11
CA PRO A 121 10.98 -7.29 -5.56
C PRO A 121 10.88 -7.49 -4.05
N CYS A 122 11.20 -8.70 -3.58
CA CYS A 122 11.12 -9.09 -2.16
C CYS A 122 11.84 -8.09 -1.22
N LYS A 123 12.97 -7.51 -1.65
CA LYS A 123 13.77 -6.53 -0.90
C LYS A 123 13.04 -5.21 -0.59
N GLN A 124 11.92 -4.92 -1.26
CA GLN A 124 11.12 -3.71 -1.04
C GLN A 124 9.96 -3.94 -0.06
N TRP A 125 9.72 -5.19 0.35
CA TRP A 125 8.74 -5.54 1.36
C TRP A 125 9.30 -5.37 2.76
N ARG A 126 8.47 -4.81 3.64
CA ARG A 126 8.83 -4.50 5.04
C ARG A 126 7.69 -4.84 5.98
N TYR A 127 8.05 -5.11 7.22
CA TYR A 127 7.09 -5.25 8.31
C TYR A 127 6.66 -3.88 8.83
N VAL A 128 5.37 -3.73 9.15
CA VAL A 128 4.81 -2.63 9.93
C VAL A 128 3.95 -3.20 11.07
N PRO A 129 4.00 -2.68 12.29
CA PRO A 129 3.06 -3.09 13.34
C PRO A 129 1.60 -2.81 12.95
N SER A 130 0.66 -3.70 13.27
CA SER A 130 -0.76 -3.54 12.89
C SER A 130 -1.37 -2.20 13.34
N LYS A 131 -0.99 -1.72 14.52
CA LYS A 131 -1.46 -0.42 15.06
C LYS A 131 -0.99 0.80 14.26
N GLU A 132 0.08 0.64 13.49
CA GLU A 132 0.67 1.68 12.63
C GLU A 132 0.32 1.45 11.15
N ASN A 133 -0.49 0.43 10.84
CA ASN A 133 -0.86 0.09 9.46
C ASN A 133 -2.08 0.91 9.01
N PRO A 134 -1.93 1.93 8.14
CA PRO A 134 -3.04 2.76 7.71
C PRO A 134 -4.06 2.01 6.81
N ALA A 135 -3.72 0.82 6.31
CA ALA A 135 -4.63 0.00 5.51
C ALA A 135 -5.72 -0.69 6.35
N ASP A 136 -5.58 -0.73 7.68
CA ASP A 136 -6.52 -1.40 8.60
C ASP A 136 -7.95 -0.83 8.50
N LEU A 137 -8.07 0.49 8.34
CA LEU A 137 -9.37 1.15 8.13
C LEU A 137 -10.09 0.63 6.88
N GLY A 138 -9.34 0.34 5.81
CA GLY A 138 -9.90 -0.14 4.55
C GLY A 138 -10.24 -1.63 4.57
N SER A 139 -9.60 -2.42 5.42
CA SER A 139 -9.78 -3.87 5.50
C SER A 139 -10.88 -4.28 6.48
N ARG A 140 -11.09 -3.50 7.56
CA ARG A 140 -12.12 -3.75 8.57
C ARG A 140 -13.40 -2.96 8.33
N GLY A 141 -13.31 -1.91 7.53
CA GLY A 141 -14.38 -0.94 7.33
C GLY A 141 -14.52 0.01 8.51
N MET A 142 -15.35 1.03 8.31
CA MET A 142 -15.69 2.03 9.33
C MET A 142 -17.19 2.27 9.25
N SER A 143 -17.86 2.30 10.41
CA SER A 143 -19.26 2.69 10.45
C SER A 143 -19.40 4.13 9.98
N PRO A 144 -20.48 4.51 9.25
CA PRO A 144 -20.72 5.91 8.89
C PRO A 144 -20.72 6.88 10.08
N LYS A 145 -21.02 6.39 11.28
CA LYS A 145 -21.01 7.19 12.53
C LYS A 145 -19.60 7.48 13.05
N ASP A 146 -18.64 6.64 12.68
CA ASP A 146 -17.25 6.77 13.08
C ASP A 146 -16.43 7.49 12.00
N LEU A 147 -17.06 7.83 10.86
CA LEU A 147 -16.43 8.66 9.83
C LEU A 147 -16.12 10.03 10.44
N PRO A 148 -14.86 10.49 10.34
CA PRO A 148 -14.54 11.86 10.66
C PRO A 148 -15.39 12.80 9.80
N ASP A 149 -15.95 13.84 10.41
CA ASP A 149 -16.70 14.86 9.68
C ASP A 149 -15.74 15.67 8.79
N TYR A 150 -15.69 15.31 7.50
CA TYR A 150 -14.91 16.00 6.47
C TYR A 150 -15.71 17.11 5.77
N SER A 151 -16.96 17.39 6.17
CA SER A 151 -17.78 18.48 5.59
C SER A 151 -17.26 19.88 5.93
N LYS A 152 -16.31 19.96 6.87
CA LYS A 152 -15.47 21.12 7.11
C LYS A 152 -14.06 20.77 6.62
N GLY A 153 -13.56 21.53 5.65
CA GLY A 153 -12.32 21.31 4.90
C GLY A 153 -11.22 20.50 5.62
N GLY A 154 -10.65 19.55 4.87
CA GLY A 154 -9.79 18.48 5.35
C GLY A 154 -8.82 18.87 6.47
N ARG A 155 -9.08 18.32 7.66
CA ARG A 155 -8.10 18.26 8.75
C ARG A 155 -7.18 17.07 8.51
N ASP A 156 -6.04 17.37 7.91
CA ASP A 156 -4.73 16.83 8.27
C ASP A 156 -4.66 16.05 9.59
N LEU A 157 -4.05 14.86 9.55
CA LEU A 157 -3.62 14.11 10.74
C LEU A 157 -2.43 14.78 11.46
N ASN A 158 -2.25 16.10 11.33
CA ASN A 158 -1.35 16.97 12.12
C ASN A 158 -1.46 18.48 11.78
N GLY A 159 -2.62 19.01 11.38
CA GLY A 159 -2.78 20.47 11.32
C GLY A 159 -2.08 21.24 10.18
N TYR A 160 -1.47 20.59 9.18
CA TYR A 160 -1.19 21.25 7.89
C TYR A 160 -1.46 20.37 6.65
N LEU A 161 -2.62 20.56 6.04
CA LEU A 161 -2.97 20.26 4.66
C LEU A 161 -3.28 21.59 3.97
N VAL A 162 -2.22 22.30 3.57
CA VAL A 162 -2.38 23.40 2.61
C VAL A 162 -2.31 22.80 1.21
N ILE A 163 -3.47 22.83 0.58
CA ILE A 163 -3.69 22.66 -0.85
C ILE A 163 -3.46 24.06 -1.42
N ASP A 164 -2.44 24.22 -2.25
CA ASP A 164 -2.40 25.28 -3.26
C ASP A 164 -2.57 24.60 -4.62
#